data_AF-A0A0K2RTM6-F1
#
_entry.id   AF-A0A0K2RTM6-F1
#
_cell.length_a   1.000
_cell.length_b   1.000
_cell.length_c   1.000
_cell.angle_alpha   90.00
_cell.angle_beta   90.00
_cell.angle_gamma   90.00
#
_symmetry.space_group_name_H-M   'P 1'
#
loop_
_entity.id
_entity.type
_entity.pdbx_description
1 polymer ?
#
loop_
_entity_poly.entity_id
_entity_poly.type
_entity_poly.pdbx_seq_one_letter_code
_entity_poly.pdbx_strand_id
1 'polypeptide(L)'
;MARTASLSGFPEWLPQERLVELHVLDTLRKTFELHGFSSIETRAVETVGQLLRKGEIDKEVYGLSRLQEDEDGGEGGKSDKADPNALALHFDLTVPFARYVVENAGYLAFPFRRYQIQKVWRGERPQEGRAREFTQADIDVVGDGELPFRYDVEIALVIAEALSALPIPDFRLRINNRKLAEGFYRGIGLTDTAGVLRSIDKLEKIGEVKVAELLRSELGATDEQAALALKLASIRTEDTSFVAQVRALGVSDELLEEGLSELEQVIEAAVQRAPGKVVADLSIARGLDYYTGTVVETVLVGHEQLGSICSGGRYDALASKGNRKFPGVGLSIGVTRLVSRILSQEFATASRSVPTAVLVALNNDDSWSAAQDVAASCVDGDRHRSCGEGREVRQADQIRRPTRHSFRLVHGRRRQAPSEGHPHRGASRRGSGQLGAVTRGSPRPHHHAIATNRRLKAKARGPGRERAAPGGPCFVHTGKLERDRFVMVLKIMLKGMLCCAHMTSDPCVPSTLDRPSPWLAG
;
A
#
# COMPACT_ATOMS: atom_id res chain seq x y z
N MET A 1 8.17 -2.06 29.19
CA MET A 1 7.63 -0.71 29.45
C MET A 1 6.33 -0.58 28.67
N ALA A 2 5.32 0.10 29.20
CA ALA A 2 4.19 0.50 28.36
C ALA A 2 4.68 1.57 27.36
N ARG A 3 4.19 1.56 26.11
CA ARG A 3 4.34 2.73 25.23
C ARG A 3 3.62 3.91 25.91
N THR A 4 4.26 5.08 25.91
CA THR A 4 3.59 6.35 26.23
C THR A 4 2.35 6.49 25.34
N ALA A 5 1.30 7.17 25.82
CA ALA A 5 0.02 7.24 25.10
C ALA A 5 0.21 7.81 23.67
N SER A 6 0.15 6.92 22.68
CA SER A 6 0.37 7.25 21.27
C SER A 6 -0.75 8.15 20.75
N LEU A 7 -0.39 9.21 20.02
CA LEU A 7 -1.35 10.14 19.45
C LEU A 7 -2.29 9.40 18.47
N SER A 8 -3.58 9.35 18.80
CA SER A 8 -4.53 8.48 18.10
C SER A 8 -4.69 8.89 16.64
N GLY A 9 -4.32 7.99 15.73
CA GLY A 9 -4.33 8.19 14.29
C GLY A 9 -2.99 8.63 13.67
N PHE A 10 -1.92 8.77 14.44
CA PHE A 10 -0.60 9.17 13.94
C PHE A 10 0.40 8.02 14.12
N PRO A 11 0.67 7.22 13.06
CA PRO A 11 1.48 6.00 13.17
C PRO A 11 2.99 6.30 13.18
N GLU A 12 3.70 5.69 14.13
CA GLU A 12 5.17 5.75 14.22
C GLU A 12 5.77 4.34 14.09
N TRP A 13 6.60 4.16 13.06
CA TRP A 13 7.24 2.89 12.73
C TRP A 13 8.54 2.67 13.52
N LEU A 14 8.73 1.45 14.04
CA LEU A 14 10.03 0.96 14.49
C LEU A 14 11.00 0.81 13.29
N PRO A 15 12.34 0.76 13.49
CA PRO A 15 13.30 0.67 12.40
C PRO A 15 13.04 -0.47 11.40
N GLN A 16 12.62 -1.64 11.89
CA GLN A 16 12.24 -2.81 11.09
C GLN A 16 11.00 -2.55 10.22
N GLU A 17 10.01 -1.81 10.75
CA GLU A 17 8.76 -1.47 10.07
C GLU A 17 9.03 -0.35 9.03
N ARG A 18 9.87 0.63 9.40
CA ARG A 18 10.31 1.71 8.50
C ARG A 18 11.18 1.20 7.35
N LEU A 19 11.93 0.12 7.52
CA LEU A 19 12.64 -0.55 6.41
C LEU A 19 11.67 -1.16 5.38
N VAL A 20 10.51 -1.67 5.82
CA VAL A 20 9.45 -2.13 4.89
C VAL A 20 8.80 -0.95 4.19
N GLU A 21 8.49 0.14 4.91
CA GLU A 21 7.96 1.36 4.29
C GLU A 21 8.93 1.97 3.27
N LEU A 22 10.22 2.07 3.59
CA LEU A 22 11.25 2.56 2.66
C LEU A 22 11.32 1.71 1.39
N HIS A 23 11.27 0.38 1.51
CA HIS A 23 11.25 -0.51 0.35
C HIS A 23 10.00 -0.26 -0.54
N VAL A 24 8.82 -0.04 0.05
CA VAL A 24 7.61 0.33 -0.71
C VAL A 24 7.82 1.68 -1.40
N LEU A 25 8.28 2.71 -0.69
CA LEU A 25 8.50 4.06 -1.22
C LEU A 25 9.49 4.06 -2.40
N ASP A 26 10.64 3.40 -2.27
CA ASP A 26 11.66 3.34 -3.32
C ASP A 26 11.21 2.51 -4.53
N THR A 27 10.47 1.41 -4.33
CA THR A 27 9.92 0.63 -5.46
C THR A 27 8.89 1.46 -6.24
N LEU A 28 7.94 2.11 -5.56
CA LEU A 28 6.94 2.96 -6.20
C LEU A 28 7.61 4.12 -6.96
N ARG A 29 8.49 4.88 -6.28
CA ARG A 29 9.26 5.97 -6.88
C ARG A 29 9.99 5.51 -8.14
N LYS A 30 10.74 4.41 -8.07
CA LYS A 30 11.51 3.89 -9.20
C LYS A 30 10.63 3.52 -10.38
N THR A 31 9.50 2.85 -10.17
CA THR A 31 8.57 2.53 -11.28
C THR A 31 7.99 3.79 -11.90
N PHE A 32 7.63 4.81 -11.09
CA PHE A 32 7.11 6.07 -11.63
C PHE A 32 8.17 6.85 -12.44
N GLU A 33 9.41 6.93 -11.94
CA GLU A 33 10.55 7.51 -12.66
C GLU A 33 10.82 6.80 -14.00
N LEU A 34 10.76 5.45 -14.04
CA LEU A 34 10.95 4.65 -15.25
C LEU A 34 9.90 4.93 -16.34
N HIS A 35 8.68 5.30 -15.96
CA HIS A 35 7.59 5.68 -16.89
C HIS A 35 7.52 7.19 -17.18
N GLY A 36 8.57 7.94 -16.83
CA GLY A 36 8.73 9.36 -17.16
C GLY A 36 7.80 10.29 -16.38
N PHE A 37 7.35 9.89 -15.18
CA PHE A 37 6.67 10.77 -14.26
C PHE A 37 7.72 11.53 -13.43
N SER A 38 7.64 12.86 -13.41
CA SER A 38 8.54 13.71 -12.63
C SER A 38 8.04 13.88 -11.20
N SER A 39 8.94 13.91 -10.21
CA SER A 39 8.57 14.27 -8.84
C SER A 39 8.12 15.72 -8.76
N ILE A 40 7.04 15.99 -8.03
CA ILE A 40 6.80 17.29 -7.39
C ILE A 40 6.59 17.08 -5.88
N GLU A 41 6.71 18.14 -5.11
CA GLU A 41 6.27 18.21 -3.72
C GLU A 41 5.52 19.54 -3.55
N THR A 42 4.33 19.51 -2.95
CA THR A 42 3.56 20.73 -2.65
C THR A 42 3.74 21.10 -1.19
N ARG A 43 3.62 22.40 -0.86
CA ARG A 43 3.56 22.87 0.52
C ARG A 43 2.56 22.05 1.35
N ALA A 44 2.94 21.71 2.59
CA ALA A 44 2.09 20.97 3.53
C ALA A 44 0.80 21.74 3.95
N VAL A 45 0.74 23.04 3.63
CA VAL A 45 -0.31 23.97 4.06
C VAL A 45 -0.93 24.67 2.85
N GLU A 46 -2.24 24.64 2.75
CA GLU A 46 -3.04 25.43 1.81
C GLU A 46 -3.92 26.43 2.57
N THR A 47 -4.60 27.33 1.85
CA THR A 47 -5.66 28.14 2.45
C THR A 47 -6.98 27.36 2.44
N VAL A 48 -7.84 27.59 3.45
CA VAL A 48 -9.17 26.96 3.54
C VAL A 48 -9.98 27.20 2.25
N GLY A 49 -9.96 28.42 1.70
CA GLY A 49 -10.63 28.78 0.46
C GLY A 49 -10.02 28.20 -0.83
N GLN A 50 -8.90 27.48 -0.74
CA GLN A 50 -8.40 26.60 -1.82
C GLN A 50 -8.82 25.14 -1.60
N LEU A 51 -8.82 24.66 -0.36
CA LEU A 51 -9.21 23.28 -0.02
C LEU A 51 -10.72 23.02 -0.22
N LEU A 52 -11.58 23.97 0.17
CA LEU A 52 -13.05 23.79 0.10
C LEU A 52 -13.64 24.03 -1.30
N ARG A 53 -12.83 24.18 -2.35
CA ARG A 53 -13.30 24.45 -3.73
C ARG A 53 -13.98 23.25 -4.43
N LYS A 54 -13.93 22.04 -3.86
CA LYS A 54 -14.31 20.79 -4.56
C LYS A 54 -15.12 19.78 -3.72
N GLY A 55 -15.86 20.19 -2.69
CA GLY A 55 -16.85 19.33 -2.00
C GLY A 55 -17.08 19.68 -0.53
N GLU A 56 -18.00 18.97 0.14
CA GLU A 56 -18.34 19.14 1.57
C GLU A 56 -17.27 18.60 2.54
N ILE A 57 -16.02 19.00 2.37
CA ILE A 57 -14.85 18.44 3.08
C ILE A 57 -14.58 19.20 4.41
N ASP A 58 -15.30 20.32 4.63
CA ASP A 58 -15.28 21.27 5.77
C ASP A 58 -15.10 20.67 7.17
N LYS A 59 -15.57 19.44 7.38
CA LYS A 59 -15.66 18.79 8.70
C LYS A 59 -14.42 17.95 9.05
N GLU A 60 -13.53 17.67 8.10
CA GLU A 60 -12.42 16.71 8.27
C GLU A 60 -11.03 17.28 7.91
N VAL A 61 -10.90 18.60 7.79
CA VAL A 61 -9.61 19.30 7.56
C VAL A 61 -8.99 19.78 8.88
N TYR A 62 -7.66 19.70 9.00
CA TYR A 62 -6.91 20.29 10.12
C TYR A 62 -6.52 21.75 9.84
N GLY A 63 -7.18 22.69 10.50
CA GLY A 63 -6.79 24.11 10.50
C GLY A 63 -5.53 24.39 11.34
N LEU A 64 -4.87 25.52 11.06
CA LEU A 64 -3.65 25.99 11.71
C LEU A 64 -3.79 27.46 12.15
N SER A 65 -3.41 27.75 13.39
CA SER A 65 -3.26 29.11 13.96
C SER A 65 -1.86 29.25 14.59
N ARG A 66 -1.40 30.49 14.82
CA ARG A 66 -0.16 30.73 15.56
C ARG A 66 -0.46 30.79 17.06
N LEU A 67 0.37 30.16 17.88
CA LEU A 67 0.21 30.10 19.34
C LEU A 67 0.28 31.47 20.06
N GLN A 68 0.66 32.54 19.36
CA GLN A 68 0.78 33.90 19.90
C GLN A 68 -0.30 34.86 19.34
N GLU A 69 -1.15 34.42 18.41
CA GLU A 69 -2.26 35.25 17.90
C GLU A 69 -3.36 35.45 18.96
N ASP A 70 -3.40 34.60 19.99
CA ASP A 70 -4.35 34.68 21.10
C ASP A 70 -3.94 35.67 22.22
N GLU A 71 -2.72 36.22 22.19
CA GLU A 71 -2.22 37.12 23.25
C GLU A 71 -2.54 38.62 22.98
N ASP A 72 -2.62 39.04 21.71
CA ASP A 72 -2.80 40.45 21.30
C ASP A 72 -4.27 40.93 21.24
N GLY A 73 -5.10 40.46 22.18
CA GLY A 73 -6.29 41.17 22.68
C GLY A 73 -7.49 41.46 21.75
N GLY A 74 -7.43 41.13 20.46
CA GLY A 74 -8.56 41.27 19.54
C GLY A 74 -9.59 40.14 19.65
N GLU A 75 -10.87 40.41 19.31
CA GLU A 75 -11.95 39.40 19.32
C GLU A 75 -11.83 38.31 18.23
N GLY A 76 -10.65 38.16 17.62
CA GLY A 76 -10.32 37.24 16.53
C GLY A 76 -9.57 35.96 16.94
N GLY A 77 -9.39 35.68 18.24
CA GLY A 77 -8.71 34.47 18.80
C GLY A 77 -9.40 33.12 18.53
N LYS A 78 -10.14 33.03 17.43
CA LYS A 78 -10.54 31.81 16.73
C LYS A 78 -10.40 32.15 15.25
N SER A 79 -9.52 31.44 14.54
CA SER A 79 -9.56 31.43 13.08
C SER A 79 -10.95 30.99 12.66
N ASP A 80 -11.76 31.93 12.17
CA ASP A 80 -13.17 31.67 11.96
C ASP A 80 -13.30 30.63 10.85
N LYS A 81 -14.17 29.63 11.03
CA LYS A 81 -14.19 28.45 10.13
C LYS A 81 -14.62 28.79 8.70
N ALA A 82 -15.04 30.04 8.47
CA ALA A 82 -15.43 30.59 7.20
C ALA A 82 -14.38 31.54 6.57
N ASP A 83 -13.25 31.85 7.21
CA ASP A 83 -12.20 32.67 6.56
C ASP A 83 -11.49 31.87 5.45
N PRO A 84 -11.63 32.25 4.16
CA PRO A 84 -10.98 31.54 3.06
C PRO A 84 -9.46 31.70 3.06
N ASN A 85 -8.89 32.62 3.84
CA ASN A 85 -7.45 32.87 3.93
C ASN A 85 -6.76 32.12 5.07
N ALA A 86 -7.54 31.60 6.03
CA ALA A 86 -7.04 30.78 7.13
C ALA A 86 -6.23 29.58 6.60
N LEU A 87 -5.19 29.19 7.35
CA LEU A 87 -4.27 28.13 6.94
C LEU A 87 -4.74 26.76 7.41
N ALA A 88 -4.51 25.74 6.59
CA ALA A 88 -4.91 24.37 6.88
C ALA A 88 -3.98 23.34 6.20
N LEU A 89 -3.82 22.17 6.82
CA LEU A 89 -3.10 21.04 6.24
C LEU A 89 -3.91 20.43 5.10
N HIS A 90 -3.25 20.01 4.01
CA HIS A 90 -3.94 19.36 2.89
C HIS A 90 -4.35 17.91 3.23
N PHE A 91 -5.55 17.53 2.79
CA PHE A 91 -6.19 16.24 3.08
C PHE A 91 -6.01 15.20 1.95
N ASP A 92 -5.51 15.63 0.80
CA ASP A 92 -5.17 14.85 -0.38
C ASP A 92 -3.93 15.45 -1.07
N LEU A 93 -3.54 14.93 -2.25
CA LEU A 93 -2.53 15.53 -3.11
C LEU A 93 -3.14 16.18 -4.38
N THR A 94 -4.37 15.81 -4.75
CA THR A 94 -5.03 16.27 -5.98
C THR A 94 -5.48 17.73 -5.92
N VAL A 95 -5.98 18.25 -4.79
CA VAL A 95 -6.35 19.67 -4.67
C VAL A 95 -5.13 20.61 -4.65
N PRO A 96 -4.02 20.32 -3.92
CA PRO A 96 -2.75 21.05 -4.08
C PRO A 96 -2.18 20.97 -5.50
N PHE A 97 -2.28 19.81 -6.15
CA PHE A 97 -1.83 19.63 -7.54
C PHE A 97 -2.64 20.45 -8.54
N ALA A 98 -3.97 20.52 -8.39
CA ALA A 98 -4.84 21.36 -9.22
C ALA A 98 -4.44 22.85 -9.18
N ARG A 99 -4.09 23.37 -7.98
CA ARG A 99 -3.50 24.71 -7.83
C ARG A 99 -2.15 24.82 -8.55
N TYR A 100 -1.25 23.86 -8.30
CA TYR A 100 0.10 23.84 -8.86
C TYR A 100 0.09 23.92 -10.40
N VAL A 101 -0.80 23.18 -11.07
CA VAL A 101 -0.97 23.26 -12.53
C VAL A 101 -1.41 24.66 -12.96
N VAL A 102 -2.45 25.24 -12.37
CA VAL A 102 -2.97 26.56 -12.75
C VAL A 102 -1.98 27.69 -12.53
N GLU A 103 -1.17 27.62 -11.49
CA GLU A 103 -0.10 28.61 -11.21
C GLU A 103 1.05 28.44 -12.20
N ASN A 104 1.48 27.21 -12.49
CA ASN A 104 2.69 26.93 -13.26
C ASN A 104 2.44 26.60 -14.76
N ALA A 105 1.21 26.70 -15.28
CA ALA A 105 0.84 26.37 -16.67
C ALA A 105 1.53 27.21 -17.79
N GLY A 106 2.42 28.15 -17.43
CA GLY A 106 3.34 28.83 -18.36
C GLY A 106 4.78 28.26 -18.36
N TYR A 107 5.10 27.37 -17.42
CA TYR A 107 6.41 26.74 -17.22
C TYR A 107 6.36 25.21 -17.37
N LEU A 108 5.16 24.60 -17.25
CA LEU A 108 4.95 23.16 -17.43
C LEU A 108 4.79 22.80 -18.91
N ALA A 109 5.44 21.71 -19.33
CA ALA A 109 5.19 21.08 -20.63
C ALA A 109 4.00 20.13 -20.53
N PHE A 110 3.04 20.25 -21.46
CA PHE A 110 1.86 19.40 -21.53
C PHE A 110 1.98 18.35 -22.66
N PRO A 111 1.44 17.12 -22.47
CA PRO A 111 0.76 16.63 -21.28
C PRO A 111 1.74 16.37 -20.12
N PHE A 112 1.47 16.98 -18.96
CA PHE A 112 2.34 16.98 -17.81
C PHE A 112 2.18 15.68 -17.03
N ARG A 113 3.29 14.96 -16.80
CA ARG A 113 3.35 13.70 -16.05
C ARG A 113 4.02 13.94 -14.70
N ARG A 114 3.31 13.72 -13.59
CA ARG A 114 3.90 13.86 -12.24
C ARG A 114 3.59 12.68 -11.34
N TYR A 115 4.56 12.35 -10.49
CA TYR A 115 4.28 11.62 -9.26
C TYR A 115 4.47 12.53 -8.04
N GLN A 116 3.79 12.19 -6.95
CA GLN A 116 3.94 12.88 -5.67
C GLN A 116 3.79 11.85 -4.54
N ILE A 117 4.81 11.72 -3.68
CA ILE A 117 4.81 10.77 -2.56
C ILE A 117 4.98 11.57 -1.27
N GLN A 118 3.87 11.83 -0.58
CA GLN A 118 3.81 12.84 0.48
C GLN A 118 2.75 12.49 1.52
N LYS A 119 2.92 13.00 2.75
CA LYS A 119 1.93 12.90 3.82
C LYS A 119 0.73 13.81 3.59
N VAL A 120 -0.45 13.36 4.00
CA VAL A 120 -1.70 14.13 4.05
C VAL A 120 -2.36 13.95 5.41
N TRP A 121 -3.27 14.86 5.76
CA TRP A 121 -3.90 14.88 7.08
C TRP A 121 -5.43 14.96 7.02
N ARG A 122 -6.11 14.07 7.76
CA ARG A 122 -7.58 14.02 7.85
C ARG A 122 -8.06 13.92 9.29
N GLY A 123 -8.98 14.79 9.67
CA GLY A 123 -9.60 14.86 11.00
C GLY A 123 -10.48 13.66 11.36
N GLU A 124 -10.77 12.80 10.39
CA GLU A 124 -11.48 11.52 10.47
C GLU A 124 -11.29 10.80 11.83
N ARG A 125 -12.32 10.09 12.29
CA ARG A 125 -12.17 9.18 13.43
C ARG A 125 -11.28 7.99 13.00
N PRO A 126 -10.11 7.77 13.64
CA PRO A 126 -9.19 6.73 13.20
C PRO A 126 -9.81 5.35 13.36
N GLN A 127 -9.61 4.51 12.35
CA GLN A 127 -10.12 3.14 12.25
C GLN A 127 -9.09 2.27 11.53
N GLU A 128 -9.31 0.95 11.47
CA GLU A 128 -8.33 0.04 10.89
C GLU A 128 -8.07 0.37 9.40
N GLY A 129 -6.84 0.72 9.06
CA GLY A 129 -6.46 1.16 7.71
C GLY A 129 -6.81 2.62 7.35
N ARG A 130 -7.39 3.41 8.27
CA ARG A 130 -7.47 4.89 8.15
C ARG A 130 -6.79 5.57 9.35
N ALA A 131 -5.59 6.08 9.09
CA ALA A 131 -4.89 6.99 9.97
C ALA A 131 -5.36 8.45 9.74
N ARG A 132 -4.98 9.35 10.65
CA ARG A 132 -5.20 10.80 10.57
C ARG A 132 -4.04 11.52 9.91
N GLU A 133 -2.84 10.93 9.98
CA GLU A 133 -1.69 11.26 9.14
C GLU A 133 -1.30 10.00 8.37
N PHE A 134 -1.17 10.11 7.04
CA PHE A 134 -0.73 9.00 6.21
C PHE A 134 -0.04 9.48 4.93
N THR A 135 0.89 8.69 4.43
CA THR A 135 1.55 8.89 3.14
C THR A 135 0.66 8.35 2.01
N GLN A 136 0.41 9.19 1.02
CA GLN A 136 -0.10 8.80 -0.30
C GLN A 136 1.06 8.76 -1.31
N ALA A 137 0.89 8.00 -2.40
CA ALA A 137 1.78 7.96 -3.55
C ALA A 137 0.93 8.02 -4.82
N ASP A 138 0.89 9.20 -5.45
CA ASP A 138 -0.05 9.52 -6.52
C ASP A 138 0.70 9.68 -7.84
N ILE A 139 0.14 9.15 -8.93
CA ILE A 139 0.58 9.44 -10.30
C ILE A 139 -0.56 10.02 -11.11
N ASP A 140 -0.28 11.12 -11.81
CA ASP A 140 -1.27 11.85 -12.60
C ASP A 140 -0.66 12.30 -13.93
N VAL A 141 -1.49 12.27 -14.98
CA VAL A 141 -1.21 12.93 -16.26
C VAL A 141 -2.29 13.96 -16.56
N VAL A 142 -1.87 15.16 -16.96
CA VAL A 142 -2.75 16.32 -17.21
C VAL A 142 -2.48 16.92 -18.57
N GLY A 143 -3.54 17.16 -19.36
CA GLY A 143 -3.49 17.88 -20.63
C GLY A 143 -3.82 19.37 -20.49
N ASP A 144 -3.75 20.12 -21.58
CA ASP A 144 -4.26 21.49 -21.72
C ASP A 144 -5.27 21.48 -22.87
N GLY A 145 -6.51 21.86 -22.58
CA GLY A 145 -7.66 21.61 -23.46
C GLY A 145 -8.18 20.18 -23.39
N GLU A 146 -7.40 19.20 -23.87
CA GLU A 146 -7.81 17.79 -24.04
C GLU A 146 -6.78 16.78 -23.50
N LEU A 147 -7.23 15.56 -23.17
CA LEU A 147 -6.34 14.43 -22.85
C LEU A 147 -6.91 13.09 -23.35
N PRO A 148 -6.28 12.41 -24.34
CA PRO A 148 -6.77 11.14 -24.90
C PRO A 148 -6.87 9.96 -23.92
N PHE A 149 -7.84 9.06 -24.11
CA PHE A 149 -8.10 7.90 -23.23
C PHE A 149 -6.97 6.87 -23.10
N ARG A 150 -5.96 6.91 -23.98
CA ARG A 150 -4.77 6.06 -23.85
C ARG A 150 -3.98 6.32 -22.55
N TYR A 151 -4.15 7.49 -21.93
CA TYR A 151 -3.50 7.83 -20.66
C TYR A 151 -4.13 7.12 -19.46
N ASP A 152 -5.43 6.79 -19.52
CA ASP A 152 -6.14 6.00 -18.52
C ASP A 152 -5.59 4.57 -18.49
N VAL A 153 -5.38 4.00 -19.69
CA VAL A 153 -4.71 2.71 -19.89
C VAL A 153 -3.26 2.76 -19.40
N GLU A 154 -2.51 3.82 -19.77
CA GLU A 154 -1.11 3.97 -19.38
C GLU A 154 -0.97 4.01 -17.84
N ILE A 155 -1.73 4.86 -17.14
CA ILE A 155 -1.69 4.94 -15.68
C ILE A 155 -2.11 3.63 -15.00
N ALA A 156 -3.15 2.95 -15.50
CA ALA A 156 -3.57 1.65 -14.97
C ALA A 156 -2.44 0.61 -15.09
N LEU A 157 -1.71 0.59 -16.20
CA LEU A 157 -0.57 -0.32 -16.41
C LEU A 157 0.63 0.03 -15.51
N VAL A 158 0.93 1.33 -15.32
CA VAL A 158 2.00 1.78 -14.40
C VAL A 158 1.70 1.37 -12.96
N ILE A 159 0.45 1.51 -12.50
CA ILE A 159 0.03 1.01 -11.18
C ILE A 159 0.09 -0.53 -11.13
N ALA A 160 -0.31 -1.24 -12.18
CA ALA A 160 -0.21 -2.69 -12.22
C ALA A 160 1.25 -3.18 -12.13
N GLU A 161 2.20 -2.50 -12.76
CA GLU A 161 3.63 -2.80 -12.62
C GLU A 161 4.11 -2.47 -11.20
N ALA A 162 3.83 -1.25 -10.72
CA ALA A 162 4.28 -0.76 -9.42
C ALA A 162 3.79 -1.64 -8.25
N LEU A 163 2.51 -2.07 -8.28
CA LEU A 163 1.96 -3.00 -7.29
C LEU A 163 2.51 -4.43 -7.45
N SER A 164 2.78 -4.89 -8.68
CA SER A 164 3.37 -6.23 -8.92
C SER A 164 4.84 -6.32 -8.48
N ALA A 165 5.53 -5.18 -8.35
CA ALA A 165 6.89 -5.10 -7.82
C ALA A 165 6.96 -5.09 -6.28
N LEU A 166 5.83 -4.99 -5.58
CA LEU A 166 5.76 -4.99 -4.11
C LEU A 166 5.54 -6.40 -3.54
N PRO A 167 5.99 -6.67 -2.29
CA PRO A 167 5.80 -7.97 -1.64
C PRO A 167 4.37 -8.08 -1.05
N ILE A 168 3.38 -8.22 -1.93
CA ILE A 168 1.95 -8.32 -1.61
C ILE A 168 1.30 -9.53 -2.32
N PRO A 169 0.11 -9.98 -1.91
CA PRO A 169 -0.68 -10.96 -2.64
C PRO A 169 -1.03 -10.50 -4.07
N ASP A 170 -1.53 -11.43 -4.89
CA ASP A 170 -2.10 -11.07 -6.19
C ASP A 170 -3.28 -10.10 -6.03
N PHE A 171 -3.54 -9.31 -7.06
CA PHE A 171 -4.48 -8.20 -7.01
C PHE A 171 -5.11 -7.95 -8.39
N ARG A 172 -6.30 -7.32 -8.38
CA ARG A 172 -6.98 -6.86 -9.60
C ARG A 172 -7.30 -5.37 -9.53
N LEU A 173 -7.05 -4.67 -10.62
CA LEU A 173 -7.58 -3.35 -10.90
C LEU A 173 -9.01 -3.54 -11.44
N ARG A 174 -9.98 -3.16 -10.62
CA ARG A 174 -11.39 -3.12 -10.97
C ARG A 174 -11.68 -1.76 -11.60
N ILE A 175 -12.19 -1.71 -12.82
CA ILE A 175 -12.40 -0.47 -13.58
C ILE A 175 -13.89 -0.32 -13.94
N ASN A 176 -14.40 0.90 -13.82
CA ASN A 176 -15.73 1.32 -14.26
C ASN A 176 -15.64 2.67 -14.98
N ASN A 177 -16.75 3.15 -15.56
CA ASN A 177 -16.86 4.50 -16.10
C ASN A 177 -18.09 5.21 -15.52
N ARG A 178 -17.94 6.46 -15.11
CA ARG A 178 -19.01 7.27 -14.52
C ARG A 178 -20.17 7.49 -15.49
N LYS A 179 -19.88 7.83 -16.76
CA LYS A 179 -20.88 8.12 -17.80
C LYS A 179 -21.79 6.92 -18.05
N LEU A 180 -21.20 5.72 -18.07
CA LEU A 180 -21.91 4.43 -18.16
C LEU A 180 -22.94 4.32 -17.03
N ALA A 181 -22.51 4.48 -15.77
CA ALA A 181 -23.40 4.35 -14.62
C ALA A 181 -24.47 5.45 -14.57
N GLU A 182 -24.11 6.72 -14.76
CA GLU A 182 -25.05 7.84 -14.73
C GLU A 182 -26.06 7.81 -15.89
N GLY A 183 -25.61 7.46 -17.10
CA GLY A 183 -26.47 7.24 -18.26
C GLY A 183 -27.43 6.05 -18.07
N PHE A 184 -26.97 4.95 -17.47
CA PHE A 184 -27.84 3.83 -17.14
C PHE A 184 -28.93 4.22 -16.13
N TYR A 185 -28.55 4.89 -15.03
CA TYR A 185 -29.49 5.33 -14.00
C TYR A 185 -30.49 6.36 -14.55
N ARG A 186 -30.05 7.29 -15.39
CA ARG A 186 -30.91 8.22 -16.13
C ARG A 186 -31.87 7.47 -17.08
N GLY A 187 -31.38 6.48 -17.82
CA GLY A 187 -32.16 5.67 -18.75
C GLY A 187 -33.25 4.81 -18.10
N ILE A 188 -33.06 4.37 -16.86
CA ILE A 188 -34.13 3.74 -16.05
C ILE A 188 -35.01 4.74 -15.29
N GLY A 189 -34.77 6.05 -15.41
CA GLY A 189 -35.58 7.11 -14.81
C GLY A 189 -35.20 7.51 -13.37
N LEU A 190 -34.00 7.17 -12.89
CA LEU A 190 -33.48 7.62 -11.60
C LEU A 190 -32.58 8.86 -11.80
N THR A 191 -33.08 10.04 -11.44
CA THR A 191 -32.43 11.33 -11.75
C THR A 191 -31.39 11.80 -10.74
N ASP A 192 -31.48 11.43 -9.44
CA ASP A 192 -30.36 11.57 -8.50
C ASP A 192 -29.38 10.40 -8.70
N THR A 193 -28.67 10.41 -9.83
CA THR A 193 -27.65 9.42 -10.17
C THR A 193 -26.57 9.31 -9.09
N ALA A 194 -26.19 10.44 -8.48
CA ALA A 194 -25.27 10.50 -7.35
C ALA A 194 -25.84 9.78 -6.12
N GLY A 195 -27.13 9.88 -5.84
CA GLY A 195 -27.83 9.11 -4.80
C GLY A 195 -27.89 7.62 -5.06
N VAL A 196 -28.11 7.22 -6.32
CA VAL A 196 -28.04 5.81 -6.72
C VAL A 196 -26.63 5.28 -6.48
N LEU A 197 -25.60 5.99 -6.96
CA LEU A 197 -24.20 5.64 -6.75
C LEU A 197 -23.81 5.59 -5.26
N ARG A 198 -24.22 6.57 -4.45
CA ARG A 198 -24.06 6.56 -2.98
C ARG A 198 -24.74 5.36 -2.32
N SER A 199 -25.77 4.78 -2.94
CA SER A 199 -26.44 3.58 -2.45
C SER A 199 -25.77 2.29 -2.93
N ILE A 200 -25.27 2.26 -4.16
CA ILE A 200 -24.52 1.13 -4.75
C ILE A 200 -23.14 0.95 -4.10
N ASP A 201 -22.45 2.00 -3.65
CA ASP A 201 -21.21 1.88 -2.85
C ASP A 201 -21.42 1.05 -1.56
N LYS A 202 -22.64 1.08 -1.00
CA LYS A 202 -22.99 0.33 0.21
C LYS A 202 -23.10 -1.19 -0.08
N LEU A 203 -23.18 -1.63 -1.34
CA LEU A 203 -23.55 -2.99 -1.76
C LEU A 203 -22.69 -4.10 -1.12
N GLU A 204 -21.37 -4.03 -1.23
CA GLU A 204 -20.45 -5.02 -0.62
C GLU A 204 -20.58 -5.08 0.92
N LYS A 205 -21.10 -4.03 1.55
CA LYS A 205 -21.19 -3.87 3.02
C LYS A 205 -22.57 -4.22 3.60
N ILE A 206 -23.67 -3.98 2.86
CA ILE A 206 -25.04 -4.15 3.38
C ILE A 206 -25.88 -5.17 2.60
N GLY A 207 -25.44 -5.57 1.40
CA GLY A 207 -26.12 -6.53 0.54
C GLY A 207 -27.29 -5.95 -0.27
N GLU A 208 -27.62 -6.63 -1.36
CA GLU A 208 -28.63 -6.24 -2.37
C GLU A 208 -29.97 -5.80 -1.77
N VAL A 209 -30.51 -6.59 -0.82
CA VAL A 209 -31.82 -6.32 -0.19
C VAL A 209 -31.86 -4.93 0.45
N LYS A 210 -30.81 -4.56 1.20
CA LYS A 210 -30.75 -3.27 1.88
C LYS A 210 -30.40 -2.12 0.94
N VAL A 211 -29.66 -2.39 -0.14
CA VAL A 211 -29.48 -1.39 -1.21
C VAL A 211 -30.81 -1.10 -1.90
N ALA A 212 -31.61 -2.12 -2.23
CA ALA A 212 -32.95 -1.92 -2.78
C ALA A 212 -33.88 -1.15 -1.83
N GLU A 213 -33.81 -1.42 -0.51
CA GLU A 213 -34.53 -0.64 0.50
C GLU A 213 -34.13 0.85 0.49
N LEU A 214 -32.84 1.17 0.34
CA LEU A 214 -32.37 2.56 0.25
C LEU A 214 -32.75 3.21 -1.09
N LEU A 215 -32.64 2.51 -2.22
CA LEU A 215 -33.07 3.04 -3.52
C LEU A 215 -34.57 3.39 -3.51
N ARG A 216 -35.41 2.57 -2.87
CA ARG A 216 -36.85 2.88 -2.69
C ARG A 216 -37.09 4.03 -1.71
N SER A 217 -36.41 4.05 -0.56
CA SER A 217 -36.74 4.97 0.55
C SER A 217 -36.02 6.32 0.52
N GLU A 218 -34.78 6.37 0.02
CA GLU A 218 -33.99 7.62 -0.14
C GLU A 218 -34.26 8.29 -1.50
N LEU A 219 -34.57 7.52 -2.56
CA LEU A 219 -34.63 8.02 -3.96
C LEU A 219 -35.98 7.78 -4.67
N GLY A 220 -36.95 7.11 -4.03
CA GLY A 220 -38.27 6.87 -4.62
C GLY A 220 -38.31 5.85 -5.76
N ALA A 221 -37.29 5.00 -5.92
CA ALA A 221 -37.22 4.02 -7.00
C ALA A 221 -38.37 2.98 -6.94
N THR A 222 -38.80 2.47 -8.09
CA THR A 222 -39.64 1.26 -8.17
C THR A 222 -38.81 0.00 -7.92
N ASP A 223 -39.47 -1.13 -7.63
CA ASP A 223 -38.79 -2.43 -7.54
C ASP A 223 -38.07 -2.83 -8.84
N GLU A 224 -38.62 -2.44 -10.00
CA GLU A 224 -37.99 -2.67 -11.31
C GLU A 224 -36.73 -1.82 -11.49
N GLN A 225 -36.78 -0.53 -11.15
CA GLN A 225 -35.62 0.35 -11.17
C GLN A 225 -34.52 -0.12 -10.21
N ALA A 226 -34.89 -0.49 -8.98
CA ALA A 226 -33.95 -1.03 -8.00
C ALA A 226 -33.32 -2.35 -8.49
N ALA A 227 -34.12 -3.24 -9.09
CA ALA A 227 -33.63 -4.49 -9.68
C ALA A 227 -32.70 -4.25 -10.90
N LEU A 228 -32.97 -3.25 -11.74
CA LEU A 228 -32.10 -2.89 -12.87
C LEU A 228 -30.78 -2.28 -12.40
N ALA A 229 -30.79 -1.40 -11.40
CA ALA A 229 -29.58 -0.84 -10.81
C ALA A 229 -28.69 -1.92 -10.15
N LEU A 230 -29.30 -2.89 -9.46
CA LEU A 230 -28.59 -4.04 -8.91
C LEU A 230 -28.07 -5.01 -9.98
N LYS A 231 -28.83 -5.24 -11.07
CA LYS A 231 -28.36 -6.01 -12.23
C LYS A 231 -27.13 -5.38 -12.87
N LEU A 232 -27.11 -4.05 -13.05
CA LEU A 232 -25.91 -3.35 -13.52
C LEU A 232 -24.72 -3.62 -12.60
N ALA A 233 -24.87 -3.37 -11.29
CA ALA A 233 -23.81 -3.56 -10.30
C ALA A 233 -23.36 -5.03 -10.10
N SER A 234 -24.08 -6.00 -10.63
CA SER A 234 -23.67 -7.42 -10.59
C SER A 234 -22.72 -7.81 -11.73
N ILE A 235 -22.67 -7.03 -12.83
CA ILE A 235 -21.84 -7.31 -14.01
C ILE A 235 -20.35 -7.09 -13.68
N ARG A 236 -19.56 -8.16 -13.81
CA ARG A 236 -18.09 -8.15 -13.69
C ARG A 236 -17.46 -9.04 -14.76
N THR A 237 -16.49 -8.55 -15.53
CA THR A 237 -15.88 -9.29 -16.67
C THR A 237 -14.38 -9.06 -16.79
N GLU A 238 -13.62 -10.10 -17.14
CA GLU A 238 -12.18 -10.00 -17.45
C GLU A 238 -11.91 -9.57 -18.92
N ASP A 239 -12.98 -9.25 -19.66
CA ASP A 239 -12.99 -8.86 -21.07
C ASP A 239 -14.07 -7.77 -21.34
N THR A 240 -14.29 -7.42 -22.60
CA THR A 240 -15.30 -6.43 -23.02
C THR A 240 -16.75 -6.95 -23.04
N SER A 241 -17.01 -8.20 -22.62
CA SER A 241 -18.36 -8.78 -22.71
C SER A 241 -19.41 -8.08 -21.81
N PHE A 242 -18.98 -7.23 -20.87
CA PHE A 242 -19.88 -6.34 -20.12
C PHE A 242 -20.73 -5.47 -21.06
N VAL A 243 -20.21 -5.05 -22.21
CA VAL A 243 -20.93 -4.20 -23.17
C VAL A 243 -22.20 -4.90 -23.69
N ALA A 244 -22.09 -6.18 -24.02
CA ALA A 244 -23.23 -7.00 -24.41
C ALA A 244 -24.19 -7.26 -23.25
N GLN A 245 -23.67 -7.48 -22.03
CA GLN A 245 -24.47 -7.72 -20.83
C GLN A 245 -25.28 -6.47 -20.41
N VAL A 246 -24.69 -5.27 -20.49
CA VAL A 246 -25.37 -4.00 -20.19
C VAL A 246 -26.46 -3.70 -21.22
N ARG A 247 -26.16 -3.83 -22.53
CA ARG A 247 -27.17 -3.64 -23.59
C ARG A 247 -28.31 -4.65 -23.48
N ALA A 248 -28.05 -5.88 -23.00
CA ALA A 248 -29.08 -6.88 -22.72
C ALA A 248 -30.01 -6.55 -21.54
N LEU A 249 -29.72 -5.49 -20.75
CA LEU A 249 -30.66 -4.96 -19.74
C LEU A 249 -31.77 -4.09 -20.36
N GLY A 250 -31.71 -3.78 -21.66
CA GLY A 250 -32.78 -3.08 -22.38
C GLY A 250 -32.84 -1.56 -22.16
N VAL A 251 -31.76 -0.96 -21.65
CA VAL A 251 -31.66 0.47 -21.34
C VAL A 251 -30.85 1.18 -22.43
N SER A 252 -31.33 2.32 -22.92
CA SER A 252 -30.68 3.14 -23.95
C SER A 252 -30.58 4.60 -23.52
N ASP A 253 -29.38 5.16 -23.55
CA ASP A 253 -29.09 6.55 -23.18
C ASP A 253 -27.78 7.00 -23.86
N GLU A 254 -27.69 8.26 -24.28
CA GLU A 254 -26.50 8.77 -25.02
C GLU A 254 -25.22 8.75 -24.17
N LEU A 255 -25.33 9.05 -22.88
CA LEU A 255 -24.21 9.05 -21.92
C LEU A 255 -23.81 7.62 -21.52
N LEU A 256 -24.77 6.68 -21.55
CA LEU A 256 -24.52 5.25 -21.39
C LEU A 256 -23.66 4.72 -22.54
N GLU A 257 -24.02 5.00 -23.78
CA GLU A 257 -23.26 4.55 -24.96
C GLU A 257 -21.88 5.22 -25.07
N GLU A 258 -21.74 6.50 -24.68
CA GLU A 258 -20.44 7.16 -24.51
C GLU A 258 -19.58 6.43 -23.47
N GLY A 259 -20.10 6.19 -22.27
CA GLY A 259 -19.37 5.52 -21.19
C GLY A 259 -19.06 4.04 -21.45
N LEU A 260 -19.90 3.34 -22.22
CA LEU A 260 -19.63 1.99 -22.71
C LEU A 260 -18.43 2.00 -23.67
N SER A 261 -18.42 2.90 -24.65
CA SER A 261 -17.32 3.05 -25.63
C SER A 261 -16.00 3.42 -24.96
N GLU A 262 -16.01 4.32 -23.98
CA GLU A 262 -14.83 4.69 -23.18
C GLU A 262 -14.29 3.50 -22.38
N LEU A 263 -15.17 2.77 -21.66
CA LEU A 263 -14.75 1.63 -20.85
C LEU A 263 -14.28 0.45 -21.72
N GLU A 264 -14.89 0.23 -22.88
CA GLU A 264 -14.51 -0.84 -23.82
C GLU A 264 -13.08 -0.64 -24.31
N GLN A 265 -12.73 0.57 -24.75
CA GLN A 265 -11.36 0.93 -25.17
C GLN A 265 -10.33 0.75 -24.03
N VAL A 266 -10.68 1.13 -22.80
CA VAL A 266 -9.78 0.99 -21.64
C VAL A 266 -9.57 -0.48 -21.28
N ILE A 267 -10.66 -1.28 -21.20
CA ILE A 267 -10.61 -2.69 -20.85
C ILE A 267 -9.88 -3.51 -21.92
N GLU A 268 -10.19 -3.33 -23.21
CA GLU A 268 -9.53 -4.03 -24.31
C GLU A 268 -8.01 -3.79 -24.26
N ALA A 269 -7.60 -2.52 -24.27
CA ALA A 269 -6.20 -2.16 -24.34
C ALA A 269 -5.41 -2.57 -23.08
N ALA A 270 -6.04 -2.54 -21.90
CA ALA A 270 -5.38 -2.93 -20.66
C ALA A 270 -5.30 -4.45 -20.48
N VAL A 271 -6.35 -5.22 -20.83
CA VAL A 271 -6.34 -6.70 -20.76
C VAL A 271 -5.32 -7.29 -21.74
N GLN A 272 -5.15 -6.70 -22.93
CA GLN A 272 -4.08 -7.07 -23.87
C GLN A 272 -2.66 -6.92 -23.29
N ARG A 273 -2.44 -6.00 -22.35
CA ARG A 273 -1.11 -5.59 -21.86
C ARG A 273 -0.78 -6.10 -20.46
N ALA A 274 -1.80 -6.27 -19.62
CA ALA A 274 -1.71 -6.86 -18.28
C ALA A 274 -2.82 -7.92 -18.10
N PRO A 275 -2.75 -9.05 -18.84
CA PRO A 275 -3.76 -10.09 -18.78
C PRO A 275 -3.89 -10.65 -17.36
N GLY A 276 -5.12 -10.78 -16.87
CA GLY A 276 -5.39 -11.22 -15.50
C GLY A 276 -5.01 -10.20 -14.42
N LYS A 277 -4.81 -8.90 -14.75
CA LYS A 277 -4.69 -7.81 -13.76
C LYS A 277 -5.84 -6.82 -13.77
N VAL A 278 -6.63 -6.78 -14.84
CA VAL A 278 -7.75 -5.84 -15.01
C VAL A 278 -9.07 -6.62 -15.07
N VAL A 279 -10.14 -6.00 -14.54
CA VAL A 279 -11.52 -6.50 -14.61
C VAL A 279 -12.46 -5.30 -14.73
N ALA A 280 -13.47 -5.36 -15.60
CA ALA A 280 -14.58 -4.42 -15.57
C ALA A 280 -15.46 -4.76 -14.36
N ASP A 281 -15.77 -3.79 -13.50
CA ASP A 281 -16.61 -4.00 -12.31
C ASP A 281 -17.59 -2.84 -12.15
N LEU A 282 -18.83 -3.06 -12.63
CA LEU A 282 -19.84 -2.01 -12.66
C LEU A 282 -20.46 -1.71 -11.28
N SER A 283 -20.02 -2.40 -10.21
CA SER A 283 -20.36 -2.03 -8.83
C SER A 283 -19.58 -0.84 -8.29
N ILE A 284 -18.51 -0.40 -8.95
CA ILE A 284 -17.67 0.69 -8.45
C ILE A 284 -18.41 2.03 -8.52
N ALA A 285 -18.59 2.62 -7.34
CA ALA A 285 -19.27 3.89 -7.12
C ALA A 285 -18.53 4.75 -6.07
N ARG A 286 -17.20 4.85 -6.13
CA ARG A 286 -16.37 5.65 -5.19
C ARG A 286 -15.71 6.85 -5.87
N GLY A 287 -15.46 7.91 -5.08
CA GLY A 287 -14.76 9.13 -5.53
C GLY A 287 -15.64 10.16 -6.25
N LEU A 288 -16.95 10.16 -5.98
CA LEU A 288 -18.00 10.66 -6.87
C LEU A 288 -18.15 12.18 -7.03
N ASP A 289 -17.33 13.00 -6.39
CA ASP A 289 -17.52 14.46 -6.41
C ASP A 289 -16.72 15.16 -7.53
N TYR A 290 -15.73 14.49 -8.13
CA TYR A 290 -14.84 15.12 -9.12
C TYR A 290 -14.34 14.25 -10.30
N TYR A 291 -14.52 12.93 -10.30
CA TYR A 291 -14.29 12.11 -11.50
C TYR A 291 -15.42 12.29 -12.52
N THR A 292 -15.13 12.15 -13.83
CA THR A 292 -16.08 12.38 -14.94
C THR A 292 -16.10 11.26 -15.99
N GLY A 293 -15.13 10.36 -15.99
CA GLY A 293 -15.04 9.23 -16.92
C GLY A 293 -14.62 7.94 -16.19
N THR A 294 -13.50 7.35 -16.61
CA THR A 294 -12.86 6.17 -15.98
C THR A 294 -12.71 6.32 -14.46
N VAL A 295 -13.05 5.27 -13.70
CA VAL A 295 -12.80 5.14 -12.25
C VAL A 295 -12.17 3.77 -11.98
N VAL A 296 -11.17 3.72 -11.10
CA VAL A 296 -10.44 2.48 -10.74
C VAL A 296 -10.42 2.31 -9.23
N GLU A 297 -10.66 1.09 -8.76
CA GLU A 297 -10.27 0.63 -7.42
C GLU A 297 -9.40 -0.64 -7.53
N THR A 298 -8.58 -0.92 -6.52
CA THR A 298 -7.76 -2.14 -6.46
C THR A 298 -8.32 -3.10 -5.43
N VAL A 299 -8.35 -4.40 -5.70
CA VAL A 299 -8.63 -5.43 -4.71
C VAL A 299 -7.48 -6.43 -4.59
N LEU A 300 -7.12 -6.82 -3.37
CA LEU A 300 -6.19 -7.92 -3.10
C LEU A 300 -6.96 -9.24 -3.08
N VAL A 301 -6.52 -10.21 -3.89
CA VAL A 301 -7.20 -11.50 -4.13
C VAL A 301 -7.11 -12.38 -2.89
N GLY A 302 -8.26 -12.83 -2.37
CA GLY A 302 -8.38 -13.55 -1.10
C GLY A 302 -8.20 -12.67 0.14
N HIS A 303 -8.15 -11.35 -0.05
CA HIS A 303 -7.98 -10.33 0.97
C HIS A 303 -8.92 -9.13 0.72
N GLU A 304 -10.07 -9.38 0.09
CA GLU A 304 -11.08 -8.40 -0.31
C GLU A 304 -11.53 -7.52 0.88
N GLN A 305 -11.66 -8.12 2.06
CA GLN A 305 -12.03 -7.46 3.32
C GLN A 305 -11.04 -6.38 3.79
N LEU A 306 -9.81 -6.35 3.26
CA LEU A 306 -8.85 -5.29 3.57
C LEU A 306 -9.20 -3.95 2.88
N GLY A 307 -10.07 -4.00 1.85
CA GLY A 307 -10.53 -2.89 1.02
C GLY A 307 -9.44 -2.29 0.12
N SER A 308 -9.81 -1.34 -0.73
CA SER A 308 -8.87 -0.79 -1.73
C SER A 308 -7.59 -0.20 -1.15
N ILE A 309 -6.47 -0.57 -1.77
CA ILE A 309 -5.11 -0.05 -1.48
C ILE A 309 -4.68 1.03 -2.49
N CYS A 310 -5.34 1.10 -3.65
CA CYS A 310 -5.11 2.10 -4.68
C CYS A 310 -6.39 2.36 -5.47
N SER A 311 -6.79 3.63 -5.58
CA SER A 311 -7.98 4.05 -6.31
C SER A 311 -7.74 5.40 -7.00
N GLY A 312 -8.57 5.72 -7.99
CA GLY A 312 -8.61 7.04 -8.62
C GLY A 312 -9.42 7.03 -9.92
N GLY A 313 -9.10 7.89 -10.88
CA GLY A 313 -9.87 8.02 -12.11
C GLY A 313 -9.56 9.27 -12.95
N ARG A 314 -10.39 9.47 -13.99
CA ARG A 314 -10.36 10.59 -14.94
C ARG A 314 -11.25 11.74 -14.50
N TYR A 315 -10.76 12.95 -14.71
CA TYR A 315 -11.42 14.23 -14.42
C TYR A 315 -11.23 15.21 -15.59
N ASP A 316 -12.29 15.60 -16.28
CA ASP A 316 -12.20 16.49 -17.47
C ASP A 316 -11.92 17.96 -17.09
N ALA A 317 -11.93 18.27 -15.80
CA ALA A 317 -11.45 19.53 -15.24
C ALA A 317 -10.78 19.30 -13.87
N LEU A 318 -9.50 18.93 -13.85
CA LEU A 318 -8.68 18.98 -12.63
C LEU A 318 -8.72 20.40 -12.06
N ALA A 319 -8.48 21.35 -12.96
CA ALA A 319 -8.41 22.77 -12.70
C ALA A 319 -8.78 23.53 -13.99
N SER A 320 -9.11 24.81 -13.84
CA SER A 320 -9.45 25.72 -14.94
C SER A 320 -8.86 27.10 -14.69
N LYS A 321 -8.49 27.82 -15.75
CA LYS A 321 -7.95 29.19 -15.70
C LYS A 321 -8.62 30.04 -16.78
N GLY A 322 -9.72 30.69 -16.42
CA GLY A 322 -10.65 31.25 -17.40
C GLY A 322 -11.20 30.12 -18.29
N ASN A 323 -11.11 30.29 -19.61
CA ASN A 323 -11.58 29.29 -20.57
C ASN A 323 -10.62 28.09 -20.77
N ARG A 324 -9.37 28.14 -20.27
CA ARG A 324 -8.45 26.98 -20.32
C ARG A 324 -8.88 25.93 -19.29
N LYS A 325 -9.09 24.70 -19.75
CA LYS A 325 -9.33 23.52 -18.92
C LYS A 325 -8.08 22.65 -18.88
N PHE A 326 -7.81 22.04 -17.73
CA PHE A 326 -6.77 21.06 -17.55
C PHE A 326 -7.42 19.70 -17.23
N PRO A 327 -7.82 18.90 -18.25
CA PRO A 327 -8.30 17.55 -18.03
C PRO A 327 -7.15 16.63 -17.62
N GLY A 328 -7.44 15.58 -16.87
CA GLY A 328 -6.43 14.61 -16.48
C GLY A 328 -7.00 13.28 -16.01
N VAL A 329 -6.08 12.39 -15.67
CA VAL A 329 -6.36 11.10 -15.04
C VAL A 329 -5.24 10.80 -14.05
N GLY A 330 -5.58 10.21 -12.91
CA GLY A 330 -4.62 9.91 -11.86
C GLY A 330 -5.08 8.83 -10.89
N LEU A 331 -4.12 8.10 -10.31
CA LEU A 331 -4.34 7.02 -9.33
C LEU A 331 -3.45 7.23 -8.11
N SER A 332 -4.03 7.00 -6.93
CA SER A 332 -3.36 7.16 -5.63
C SER A 332 -3.18 5.82 -4.93
N ILE A 333 -1.96 5.49 -4.50
CA ILE A 333 -1.66 4.36 -3.62
C ILE A 333 -1.62 4.85 -2.16
N GLY A 334 -2.43 4.24 -1.29
CA GLY A 334 -2.43 4.54 0.15
C GLY A 334 -1.25 3.89 0.88
N VAL A 335 -0.03 4.40 0.73
CA VAL A 335 1.22 3.78 1.20
C VAL A 335 1.17 3.36 2.66
N THR A 336 0.78 4.24 3.59
CA THR A 336 0.73 3.88 5.03
C THR A 336 -0.31 2.79 5.32
N ARG A 337 -1.42 2.75 4.59
CA ARG A 337 -2.42 1.66 4.67
C ARG A 337 -1.84 0.36 4.13
N LEU A 338 -1.14 0.41 3.00
CA LEU A 338 -0.50 -0.74 2.36
C LEU A 338 0.59 -1.35 3.27
N VAL A 339 1.47 -0.52 3.83
CA VAL A 339 2.48 -0.93 4.83
C VAL A 339 1.82 -1.51 6.08
N SER A 340 0.74 -0.90 6.58
CA SER A 340 -0.05 -1.45 7.68
C SER A 340 -0.58 -2.85 7.36
N ARG A 341 -1.06 -3.10 6.13
CA ARG A 341 -1.48 -4.45 5.69
C ARG A 341 -0.31 -5.43 5.58
N ILE A 342 0.80 -5.02 4.95
CA ILE A 342 2.02 -5.86 4.81
C ILE A 342 2.53 -6.34 6.17
N LEU A 343 2.59 -5.44 7.16
CA LEU A 343 3.06 -5.76 8.51
C LEU A 343 2.02 -6.59 9.31
N SER A 344 0.74 -6.21 9.29
CA SER A 344 -0.31 -6.88 10.08
C SER A 344 -0.78 -8.23 9.52
N GLN A 345 -0.44 -8.55 8.27
CA GLN A 345 -0.71 -9.85 7.63
C GLN A 345 0.56 -10.66 7.39
N GLU A 346 1.72 -10.19 7.90
CA GLU A 346 3.05 -10.80 7.74
C GLU A 346 3.46 -11.07 6.28
N PHE A 347 2.95 -10.29 5.31
CA PHE A 347 3.29 -10.44 3.89
C PHE A 347 4.78 -10.20 3.61
N ALA A 348 5.41 -9.29 4.38
CA ALA A 348 6.85 -9.06 4.35
C ALA A 348 7.37 -8.56 5.71
N THR A 349 8.64 -8.83 5.98
CA THR A 349 9.38 -8.32 7.15
C THR A 349 10.80 -7.93 6.73
N ALA A 350 11.43 -7.00 7.48
CA ALA A 350 12.81 -6.61 7.22
C ALA A 350 13.78 -7.75 7.55
N SER A 351 14.65 -8.10 6.60
CA SER A 351 15.64 -9.19 6.74
C SER A 351 16.80 -8.88 7.70
N ARG A 352 16.93 -7.62 8.14
CA ARG A 352 17.90 -7.11 9.11
C ARG A 352 17.29 -5.98 9.93
N SER A 353 17.76 -5.79 11.16
CA SER A 353 17.27 -4.76 12.10
C SER A 353 17.89 -3.37 11.91
N VAL A 354 19.01 -3.30 11.19
CA VAL A 354 19.81 -2.10 10.87
C VAL A 354 20.26 -2.20 9.42
N PRO A 355 20.51 -1.09 8.68
CA PRO A 355 20.94 -1.17 7.29
C PRO A 355 22.31 -1.82 7.10
N THR A 356 23.22 -1.66 8.06
CA THR A 356 24.62 -2.12 8.05
C THR A 356 24.76 -3.58 7.59
N ALA A 357 25.60 -3.81 6.56
CA ALA A 357 25.91 -5.15 6.03
C ALA A 357 27.16 -5.78 6.68
N VAL A 358 28.16 -4.97 7.00
CA VAL A 358 29.46 -5.37 7.55
C VAL A 358 29.81 -4.44 8.71
N LEU A 359 30.39 -4.99 9.78
CA LEU A 359 30.96 -4.22 10.89
C LEU A 359 32.45 -4.54 10.95
N VAL A 360 33.31 -3.52 10.79
CA VAL A 360 34.75 -3.68 11.03
C VAL A 360 34.97 -3.68 12.55
N ALA A 361 35.42 -4.81 13.09
CA ALA A 361 35.65 -4.97 14.52
C ALA A 361 36.99 -4.36 14.94
N LEU A 362 36.99 -3.56 16.01
CA LEU A 362 38.19 -3.02 16.63
C LEU A 362 38.77 -4.06 17.60
N ASN A 363 39.97 -4.57 17.31
CA ASN A 363 40.63 -5.59 18.15
C ASN A 363 41.34 -4.99 19.37
N ASN A 364 41.84 -3.76 19.24
CA ASN A 364 42.41 -2.90 20.29
C ASN A 364 42.42 -1.45 19.78
N ASP A 365 42.59 -0.48 20.68
CA ASP A 365 42.48 0.95 20.33
C ASP A 365 43.60 1.40 19.37
N ASP A 366 44.80 0.81 19.45
CA ASP A 366 45.92 1.06 18.52
C ASP A 366 45.56 0.72 17.06
N SER A 367 44.66 -0.25 16.85
CA SER A 367 44.17 -0.65 15.52
C SER A 367 43.17 0.33 14.91
N TRP A 368 42.78 1.41 15.60
CA TRP A 368 41.66 2.25 15.19
C TRP A 368 41.83 2.88 13.81
N SER A 369 43.01 3.40 13.47
CA SER A 369 43.26 3.99 12.14
C SER A 369 43.06 2.95 11.04
N ALA A 370 43.71 1.79 11.14
CA ALA A 370 43.59 0.71 10.16
C ALA A 370 42.14 0.16 10.07
N ALA A 371 41.37 0.20 11.17
CA ALA A 371 39.95 -0.15 11.15
C ALA A 371 39.10 0.91 10.40
N GLN A 372 39.43 2.20 10.50
CA GLN A 372 38.81 3.24 9.68
C GLN A 372 39.19 3.11 8.19
N ASP A 373 40.47 2.86 7.89
CA ASP A 373 40.95 2.68 6.51
C ASP A 373 40.23 1.52 5.80
N VAL A 374 40.09 0.38 6.51
CA VAL A 374 39.30 -0.76 6.02
C VAL A 374 37.82 -0.40 5.89
N ALA A 375 37.22 0.28 6.87
CA ALA A 375 35.81 0.68 6.81
C ALA A 375 35.51 1.62 5.63
N ALA A 376 36.40 2.58 5.33
CA ALA A 376 36.32 3.45 4.17
C ALA A 376 36.39 2.64 2.87
N SER A 377 37.34 1.70 2.75
CA SER A 377 37.45 0.82 1.58
C SER A 377 36.19 -0.04 1.35
N CYS A 378 35.47 -0.41 2.42
CA CYS A 378 34.19 -1.13 2.31
C CYS A 378 33.03 -0.24 1.82
N VAL A 379 33.09 1.08 2.02
CA VAL A 379 32.07 2.02 1.51
C VAL A 379 32.30 2.31 0.02
N ASP A 380 33.55 2.50 -0.40
CA ASP A 380 33.89 2.64 -1.83
C ASP A 380 33.75 1.30 -2.61
N GLY A 381 33.86 0.17 -1.91
CA GLY A 381 33.71 -1.18 -2.48
C GLY A 381 32.35 -1.48 -3.12
N ASP A 382 31.28 -0.76 -2.75
CA ASP A 382 29.98 -0.87 -3.43
C ASP A 382 29.99 -0.23 -4.84
N ARG A 383 31.06 0.52 -5.19
CA ARG A 383 31.35 0.93 -6.58
C ARG A 383 32.24 -0.08 -7.31
N HIS A 384 33.19 -0.71 -6.62
CA HIS A 384 34.15 -1.67 -7.19
C HIS A 384 34.36 -2.89 -6.27
N ARG A 385 33.93 -4.08 -6.74
CA ARG A 385 33.92 -5.33 -5.95
C ARG A 385 35.30 -5.86 -5.55
N SER A 386 35.87 -5.36 -4.45
CA SER A 386 36.86 -6.12 -3.66
C SER A 386 36.98 -5.60 -2.23
N CYS A 387 36.42 -6.35 -1.27
CA CYS A 387 36.79 -6.26 0.13
C CYS A 387 37.39 -7.62 0.51
N GLY A 388 38.66 -7.61 0.94
CA GLY A 388 39.41 -8.85 1.23
C GLY A 388 38.91 -9.58 2.46
N GLU A 389 39.34 -10.83 2.63
CA GLU A 389 38.94 -11.73 3.73
C GLU A 389 39.51 -11.31 5.10
N GLY A 390 39.05 -10.18 5.63
CA GLY A 390 39.14 -9.87 7.05
C GLY A 390 38.38 -10.93 7.85
N ARG A 391 39.07 -11.60 8.78
CA ARG A 391 38.51 -12.73 9.56
C ARG A 391 37.18 -12.37 10.23
N GLU A 392 36.15 -13.21 10.08
CA GLU A 392 34.94 -13.16 10.92
C GLU A 392 35.31 -13.36 12.42
N VAL A 393 35.56 -12.28 13.14
CA VAL A 393 35.60 -12.31 14.61
C VAL A 393 34.16 -12.27 15.12
N ARG A 394 33.65 -13.42 15.55
CA ARG A 394 32.29 -13.52 16.14
C ARG A 394 32.22 -12.93 17.54
N GLN A 395 32.10 -11.60 17.61
CA GLN A 395 31.81 -10.88 18.85
C GLN A 395 30.51 -10.03 18.79
N ALA A 396 29.59 -10.38 17.89
CA ALA A 396 28.21 -9.89 17.87
C ALA A 396 27.32 -10.55 18.96
N ASP A 397 27.83 -10.67 20.19
CA ASP A 397 27.21 -11.48 21.27
C ASP A 397 26.64 -10.65 22.43
N GLN A 398 26.85 -9.32 22.42
CA GLN A 398 26.22 -8.38 23.39
C GLN A 398 24.85 -7.84 22.94
N ILE A 399 24.36 -8.20 21.73
CA ILE A 399 22.99 -7.94 21.27
C ILE A 399 22.27 -9.28 20.97
N ARG A 400 22.24 -10.18 21.96
CA ARG A 400 21.60 -11.49 21.81
C ARG A 400 20.07 -11.44 21.92
N ARG A 401 19.40 -11.61 20.78
CA ARG A 401 18.58 -12.82 20.56
C ARG A 401 19.02 -13.49 19.24
N PRO A 402 19.10 -14.83 19.17
CA PRO A 402 19.91 -15.50 18.16
C PRO A 402 19.15 -15.76 16.84
N THR A 403 19.52 -15.06 15.78
CA THR A 403 19.19 -15.44 14.40
C THR A 403 20.40 -16.10 13.72
N ARG A 404 20.42 -17.45 13.76
CA ARG A 404 20.96 -18.23 12.63
C ARG A 404 19.94 -18.19 11.47
N HIS A 405 20.22 -18.98 10.43
CA HIS A 405 19.45 -19.19 9.19
C HIS A 405 19.90 -18.31 8.01
N SER A 406 20.74 -18.92 7.18
CA SER A 406 20.91 -18.54 5.78
C SER A 406 19.62 -18.75 4.99
N PHE A 407 19.15 -17.69 4.33
CA PHE A 407 18.24 -17.63 3.18
C PHE A 407 17.27 -18.80 2.89
N ARG A 408 15.97 -18.50 2.97
CA ARG A 408 15.04 -18.74 1.86
C ARG A 408 13.88 -17.75 1.92
N LEU A 409 13.52 -17.14 0.79
CA LEU A 409 12.28 -16.37 0.67
C LEU A 409 11.14 -17.37 0.42
N VAL A 410 10.23 -17.52 1.38
CA VAL A 410 9.21 -18.58 1.37
C VAL A 410 7.83 -17.97 1.13
N HIS A 411 7.28 -18.15 -0.06
CA HIS A 411 5.85 -17.95 -0.29
C HIS A 411 5.05 -19.04 0.44
N GLY A 412 4.08 -18.64 1.27
CA GLY A 412 3.24 -19.56 2.03
C GLY A 412 2.27 -20.33 1.14
N ARG A 413 2.55 -21.61 0.84
CA ARG A 413 1.55 -22.52 0.27
C ARG A 413 0.68 -23.12 1.38
N ARG A 414 -0.63 -23.17 1.14
CA ARG A 414 -1.64 -23.76 2.07
C ARG A 414 -1.24 -25.18 2.49
N ARG A 415 -1.43 -25.52 3.78
CA ARG A 415 -1.51 -26.91 4.23
C ARG A 415 -2.98 -27.37 4.22
N GLN A 416 -3.23 -28.52 3.62
CA GLN A 416 -4.46 -29.29 3.87
C GLN A 416 -4.33 -30.04 5.22
N ALA A 417 -5.46 -30.34 5.86
CA ALA A 417 -5.50 -31.09 7.11
C ALA A 417 -5.61 -32.62 6.85
N PRO A 418 -4.89 -33.46 7.59
CA PRO A 418 -5.16 -34.89 7.68
C PRO A 418 -6.20 -35.20 8.76
N SER A 419 -6.88 -36.34 8.62
CA SER A 419 -8.04 -36.77 9.44
C SER A 419 -7.67 -37.60 10.68
N GLU A 420 -8.70 -38.02 11.42
CA GLU A 420 -8.65 -38.67 12.73
C GLU A 420 -8.08 -40.11 12.72
N GLY A 421 -7.66 -40.57 13.91
CA GLY A 421 -7.29 -41.96 14.20
C GLY A 421 -7.24 -42.22 15.73
N HIS A 422 -7.76 -43.35 16.20
CA HIS A 422 -8.05 -43.62 17.62
C HIS A 422 -7.11 -44.66 18.30
N PRO A 423 -7.10 -44.80 19.64
CA PRO A 423 -5.90 -45.25 20.38
C PRO A 423 -5.95 -46.64 21.05
N HIS A 424 -4.77 -47.20 21.32
CA HIS A 424 -4.50 -48.30 22.27
C HIS A 424 -3.22 -47.98 23.08
N ARG A 425 -3.24 -47.88 24.42
CA ARG A 425 -3.37 -48.91 25.49
C ARG A 425 -2.04 -49.60 25.85
N GLY A 426 -1.69 -49.54 27.14
CA GLY A 426 -0.64 -50.38 27.77
C GLY A 426 0.58 -49.62 28.32
N ALA A 427 1.21 -50.04 29.43
CA ALA A 427 0.72 -49.98 30.82
C ALA A 427 1.86 -50.41 31.80
N SER A 428 1.89 -49.83 33.01
CA SER A 428 2.67 -50.33 34.17
C SER A 428 4.22 -50.14 34.09
N ARG A 429 5.03 -50.18 35.18
CA ARG A 429 4.77 -50.18 36.64
C ARG A 429 6.08 -49.89 37.43
N ARG A 430 5.96 -49.24 38.61
CA ARG A 430 6.94 -49.19 39.74
C ARG A 430 8.27 -48.44 39.45
N GLY A 431 8.95 -47.85 40.44
CA GLY A 431 8.53 -47.59 41.83
C GLY A 431 9.65 -47.08 42.76
N SER A 432 9.26 -46.59 43.95
CA SER A 432 10.03 -46.42 45.21
C SER A 432 11.35 -45.61 45.24
N GLY A 433 11.38 -44.59 46.10
CA GLY A 433 12.57 -43.87 46.60
C GLY A 433 12.15 -42.79 47.62
N GLN A 434 12.82 -42.67 48.78
CA GLN A 434 12.25 -41.98 49.96
C GLN A 434 13.32 -41.24 50.82
N LEU A 435 12.86 -40.30 51.67
CA LEU A 435 13.49 -39.73 52.89
C LEU A 435 14.52 -38.56 52.81
N GLY A 436 14.53 -37.74 53.87
CA GLY A 436 15.56 -36.73 54.25
C GLY A 436 15.45 -35.35 53.59
N ALA A 437 14.99 -34.22 54.17
CA ALA A 437 14.65 -33.76 55.53
C ALA A 437 15.77 -33.08 56.39
N VAL A 438 15.40 -32.01 57.11
CA VAL A 438 16.11 -31.29 58.23
C VAL A 438 17.23 -30.28 57.85
N THR A 439 17.48 -29.13 58.53
CA THR A 439 16.63 -27.96 58.97
C THR A 439 17.54 -26.73 59.34
N ARG A 440 16.93 -25.52 59.51
CA ARG A 440 17.37 -24.34 60.34
C ARG A 440 18.55 -23.47 59.85
N GLY A 441 18.55 -22.17 60.20
CA GLY A 441 19.73 -21.30 60.04
C GLY A 441 19.62 -19.75 59.96
N SER A 442 18.65 -19.07 60.58
CA SER A 442 18.66 -17.58 60.72
C SER A 442 19.49 -17.14 61.94
N PRO A 443 20.13 -15.94 61.99
CA PRO A 443 19.41 -14.68 62.24
C PRO A 443 19.98 -13.38 61.60
N ARG A 444 19.30 -12.24 61.84
CA ARG A 444 19.80 -10.85 61.72
C ARG A 444 19.70 -10.13 63.09
N PRO A 445 20.45 -9.03 63.30
CA PRO A 445 19.92 -7.82 63.96
C PRO A 445 20.17 -6.53 63.10
N HIS A 446 19.21 -5.60 62.95
CA HIS A 446 18.98 -4.33 63.71
C HIS A 446 20.00 -3.19 63.40
N HIS A 447 19.72 -1.87 63.43
CA HIS A 447 18.62 -0.96 63.85
C HIS A 447 18.36 0.10 62.72
N HIS A 448 17.49 1.13 62.72
CA HIS A 448 16.28 1.64 63.45
C HIS A 448 15.40 2.44 62.42
N ALA A 449 14.13 2.85 62.60
CA ALA A 449 13.48 3.94 63.39
C ALA A 449 14.02 5.38 63.12
N ILE A 450 13.23 6.48 63.04
CA ILE A 450 11.93 6.83 63.67
C ILE A 450 10.98 7.67 62.74
N ALA A 451 9.67 7.39 62.85
CA ALA A 451 8.38 8.17 62.72
C ALA A 451 8.29 9.64 62.15
N THR A 452 7.12 10.28 61.88
CA THR A 452 5.73 10.12 62.42
C THR A 452 4.60 10.79 61.59
N ASN A 453 3.35 10.23 61.63
CA ASN A 453 1.99 10.89 61.58
C ASN A 453 1.63 11.94 60.48
N ARG A 454 0.48 11.90 59.77
CA ARG A 454 -0.95 11.75 60.20
C ARG A 454 -1.81 11.11 59.06
N ARG A 455 -2.81 10.24 59.33
CA ARG A 455 -4.29 10.46 59.44
C ARG A 455 -4.93 11.28 58.29
N LEU A 456 -6.12 10.97 57.73
CA LEU A 456 -7.19 10.01 58.11
C LEU A 456 -8.24 9.83 56.97
N LYS A 457 -8.72 8.59 56.70
CA LYS A 457 -10.16 8.16 56.61
C LYS A 457 -10.29 6.75 56.02
N ALA A 458 -11.37 6.03 56.36
CA ALA A 458 -11.63 4.66 55.92
C ALA A 458 -13.14 4.35 55.81
N LYS A 459 -13.52 3.47 54.88
CA LYS A 459 -14.83 2.77 54.79
C LYS A 459 -14.74 1.59 53.81
N ALA A 460 -15.65 0.62 53.88
CA ALA A 460 -15.40 -0.64 54.61
C ALA A 460 -16.42 -1.74 54.19
N ARG A 461 -16.02 -3.02 54.29
CA ARG A 461 -16.80 -4.25 53.92
C ARG A 461 -17.02 -4.39 52.39
N GLY A 462 -17.27 -5.57 51.81
CA GLY A 462 -17.44 -6.94 52.35
C GLY A 462 -16.91 -8.03 51.39
N PRO A 463 -17.05 -9.34 51.70
CA PRO A 463 -16.04 -10.33 51.29
C PRO A 463 -16.44 -11.36 50.21
N GLY A 464 -15.41 -11.87 49.51
CA GLY A 464 -15.25 -13.32 49.31
C GLY A 464 -15.38 -13.88 47.89
N ARG A 465 -14.29 -14.47 47.38
CA ARG A 465 -14.18 -15.93 47.12
C ARG A 465 -12.72 -16.34 46.86
N GLU A 466 -12.50 -17.63 46.64
CA GLU A 466 -11.25 -18.35 46.94
C GLU A 466 -10.67 -19.07 45.70
N ARG A 467 -9.38 -19.45 45.78
CA ARG A 467 -8.65 -20.51 45.03
C ARG A 467 -8.00 -20.23 43.65
N ALA A 468 -6.68 -20.44 43.68
CA ALA A 468 -5.87 -21.29 42.79
C ALA A 468 -5.51 -20.86 41.36
N ALA A 469 -4.21 -20.57 41.18
CA ALA A 469 -3.44 -21.01 40.00
C ALA A 469 -2.85 -22.43 40.28
N PRO A 470 -2.47 -23.21 39.25
CA PRO A 470 -1.17 -23.08 38.58
C PRO A 470 -1.31 -22.97 37.04
N GLY A 471 -0.28 -22.75 36.22
CA GLY A 471 1.17 -22.84 36.44
C GLY A 471 1.78 -23.99 35.63
N GLY A 472 1.98 -23.79 34.32
CA GLY A 472 2.54 -24.77 33.37
C GLY A 472 4.05 -24.57 33.11
N PRO A 473 4.80 -25.61 32.71
CA PRO A 473 6.25 -25.64 32.86
C PRO A 473 7.05 -25.13 31.66
N CYS A 474 8.22 -24.53 31.95
CA CYS A 474 9.29 -24.37 30.97
C CYS A 474 9.97 -25.72 30.71
N PHE A 475 10.04 -26.16 29.45
CA PHE A 475 10.86 -27.31 29.06
C PHE A 475 12.28 -26.88 28.71
N VAL A 476 13.26 -27.37 29.48
CA VAL A 476 14.66 -27.45 29.05
C VAL A 476 14.80 -28.67 28.15
N HIS A 477 15.47 -28.54 27.00
CA HIS A 477 15.84 -29.68 26.17
C HIS A 477 17.36 -29.72 25.99
N THR A 478 17.99 -30.72 26.58
CA THR A 478 19.39 -31.09 26.35
C THR A 478 19.51 -31.77 24.99
N GLY A 479 20.57 -31.44 24.25
CA GLY A 479 20.74 -31.94 22.89
C GLY A 479 21.16 -33.41 22.80
N LYS A 480 20.72 -34.08 21.74
CA LYS A 480 21.47 -35.18 21.12
C LYS A 480 21.87 -34.76 19.70
N LEU A 481 23.12 -35.02 19.33
CA LEU A 481 23.51 -35.06 17.94
C LEU A 481 23.14 -36.43 17.40
N GLU A 482 22.30 -36.48 16.37
CA GLU A 482 22.32 -37.59 15.42
C GLU A 482 22.81 -37.06 14.08
N ARG A 483 23.72 -37.82 13.48
CA ARG A 483 24.33 -37.51 12.18
C ARG A 483 23.50 -38.21 11.13
N ASP A 484 23.09 -37.50 10.10
CA ASP A 484 22.85 -38.17 8.83
C ASP A 484 23.40 -37.37 7.65
N ARG A 485 23.81 -38.10 6.61
CA ARG A 485 24.63 -37.57 5.51
C ARG A 485 23.87 -37.61 4.19
N PHE A 486 23.63 -36.45 3.59
CA PHE A 486 23.41 -36.35 2.15
C PHE A 486 24.32 -35.29 1.55
N VAL A 487 25.43 -35.76 0.96
CA VAL A 487 26.34 -34.97 0.13
C VAL A 487 26.03 -35.32 -1.32
N MET A 488 25.41 -34.40 -2.05
CA MET A 488 25.18 -34.57 -3.49
C MET A 488 26.38 -34.03 -4.26
N VAL A 489 27.26 -34.93 -4.70
CA VAL A 489 28.45 -34.57 -5.50
C VAL A 489 28.04 -34.29 -6.95
N LEU A 490 28.07 -33.03 -7.37
CA LEU A 490 27.86 -32.68 -8.77
C LEU A 490 29.13 -32.98 -9.58
N LYS A 491 29.13 -34.12 -10.26
CA LYS A 491 30.27 -34.61 -11.06
C LYS A 491 30.22 -33.99 -12.46
N ILE A 492 31.10 -33.03 -12.74
CA ILE A 492 31.24 -32.46 -14.10
C ILE A 492 31.70 -33.56 -15.05
N MET A 493 30.88 -33.90 -16.04
CA MET A 493 31.32 -34.71 -17.18
C MET A 493 31.82 -33.78 -18.29
N LEU A 494 33.09 -33.91 -18.66
CA LEU A 494 33.51 -33.55 -20.00
C LEU A 494 32.96 -34.59 -20.98
N LYS A 495 32.41 -34.13 -22.09
CA LYS A 495 32.30 -34.92 -23.33
C LYS A 495 32.81 -34.06 -24.49
N GLY A 496 34.01 -34.38 -24.97
CA GLY A 496 34.42 -34.01 -26.31
C GLY A 496 33.98 -35.09 -27.30
N MET A 497 33.65 -34.69 -28.52
CA MET A 497 33.66 -35.56 -29.71
C MET A 497 34.09 -34.74 -30.91
N LEU A 498 34.59 -35.42 -31.95
CA LEU A 498 35.51 -34.86 -32.94
C LEU A 498 35.07 -35.24 -34.36
N CYS A 499 35.00 -34.28 -35.29
CA CYS A 499 35.14 -34.38 -36.76
C CYS A 499 34.75 -33.04 -37.43
N CYS A 500 35.05 -32.72 -38.70
CA CYS A 500 36.28 -32.84 -39.53
C CYS A 500 35.96 -32.46 -41.00
N ALA A 501 36.31 -31.23 -41.43
CA ALA A 501 36.47 -30.77 -42.83
C ALA A 501 37.11 -29.35 -42.77
N HIS A 502 38.06 -28.83 -43.57
CA HIS A 502 38.32 -28.85 -45.04
C HIS A 502 37.22 -28.09 -45.84
N MET A 503 37.51 -27.12 -46.74
CA MET A 503 38.77 -26.73 -47.40
C MET A 503 38.75 -25.29 -48.02
N THR A 504 39.94 -24.73 -48.32
CA THR A 504 40.30 -23.76 -49.41
C THR A 504 39.60 -22.38 -49.63
N SER A 505 40.31 -21.30 -49.24
CA SER A 505 40.87 -20.17 -50.06
C SER A 505 40.14 -19.50 -51.27
N ASP A 506 39.97 -18.17 -51.14
CA ASP A 506 40.29 -17.06 -52.08
C ASP A 506 39.56 -16.94 -53.48
N PRO A 507 39.78 -15.88 -54.30
CA PRO A 507 39.24 -14.52 -54.09
C PRO A 507 38.66 -13.83 -55.38
N CYS A 508 37.99 -12.66 -55.28
CA CYS A 508 38.06 -11.57 -56.29
C CYS A 508 37.32 -10.25 -55.95
N VAL A 509 37.60 -9.20 -56.74
CA VAL A 509 37.14 -7.78 -56.78
C VAL A 509 36.77 -7.53 -58.29
N PRO A 510 35.92 -6.57 -58.79
CA PRO A 510 35.85 -5.16 -58.36
C PRO A 510 34.58 -4.27 -58.62
N SER A 511 34.66 -3.02 -58.13
CA SER A 511 34.23 -1.72 -58.72
C SER A 511 32.82 -1.47 -59.32
N THR A 512 32.13 -0.48 -58.71
CA THR A 512 31.41 0.67 -59.32
C THR A 512 30.44 0.50 -60.51
N LEU A 513 29.15 0.86 -60.33
CA LEU A 513 28.56 2.12 -60.86
C LEU A 513 27.06 2.33 -60.50
N ASP A 514 26.63 3.59 -60.68
CA ASP A 514 25.29 4.14 -60.92
C ASP A 514 24.13 4.16 -59.88
N ARG A 515 23.23 5.12 -60.12
CA ARG A 515 21.99 5.45 -59.39
C ARG A 515 20.77 4.79 -60.07
N PRO A 516 19.56 4.80 -59.47
CA PRO A 516 18.68 5.97 -59.67
C PRO A 516 17.77 6.33 -58.46
N SER A 517 17.12 7.49 -58.54
CA SER A 517 15.93 7.85 -57.76
C SER A 517 14.65 7.45 -58.51
N PRO A 518 13.50 7.36 -57.83
CA PRO A 518 12.21 7.63 -58.47
C PRO A 518 11.48 8.83 -57.84
N TRP A 519 10.53 9.41 -58.60
CA TRP A 519 9.66 10.53 -58.22
C TRP A 519 8.19 10.08 -58.15
N LEU A 520 7.31 11.00 -57.72
CA LEU A 520 5.85 10.84 -57.79
C LEU A 520 5.33 10.64 -59.22
N ALA A 521 4.32 9.80 -59.39
CA ALA A 521 3.05 10.05 -60.11
C ALA A 521 2.33 8.73 -60.43
N GLY A 522 1.02 8.64 -60.14
CA GLY A 522 0.19 7.45 -60.35
C GLY A 522 -0.85 7.30 -59.25
#